data_AF-A0A392R0Z2-F1
#
_entry.id   AF-A0A392R0Z2-F1
#
_cell.length_a   1.000
_cell.length_b   1.000
_cell.length_c   1.000
_cell.angle_alpha   90.00
_cell.angle_beta   90.00
_cell.angle_gamma   90.00
#
_symmetry.space_group_name_H-M   'P 1'
#
loop_
_entity.id
_entity.type
_entity.pdbx_description
1 polymer ?
#
loop_
_entity_poly.entity_id
_entity_poly.type
_entity_poly.pdbx_seq_one_letter_code
_entity_poly.pdbx_strand_id
1 'polypeptide(L)'
;QDSRSVTEFFSALKILWEELELYLPIPVCTCPVKCSCESMRSARNNHNLMYVIRFLTGLNSQFDIVKSQILLMDPLPPLNKIFSMVIQHERQTGFIASDDSKALINAMDSKRSGFKPPRSGFASSSTKRTCTFCGRDNHVVDT
;
A
#
# COMPACT_ATOMS: atom_id res chain seq x y z
N GLN A 1 -12.03 -9.73 -13.66
CA GLN A 1 -10.83 -9.00 -14.17
C GLN A 1 -9.73 -10.06 -14.40
N ASP A 2 -10.04 -11.15 -15.10
CA ASP A 2 -9.43 -12.47 -14.83
C ASP A 2 -7.92 -12.61 -15.10
N SER A 3 -7.30 -11.62 -15.76
CA SER A 3 -5.84 -11.48 -15.88
C SER A 3 -5.35 -10.05 -16.15
N ARG A 4 -6.25 -9.06 -16.12
CA ARG A 4 -5.95 -7.66 -16.50
C ARG A 4 -5.46 -6.86 -15.30
N SER A 5 -4.51 -5.97 -15.54
CA SER A 5 -4.10 -5.00 -14.52
C SER A 5 -5.28 -4.10 -14.12
N VAL A 6 -5.23 -3.53 -12.91
CA VAL A 6 -6.26 -2.58 -12.44
C VAL A 6 -6.38 -1.39 -13.39
N THR A 7 -5.26 -0.94 -13.97
CA THR A 7 -5.25 0.19 -14.92
C THR A 7 -5.97 -0.15 -16.22
N GLU A 8 -5.72 -1.33 -16.80
CA GLU A 8 -6.40 -1.78 -18.02
C GLU A 8 -7.90 -1.98 -17.77
N PHE A 9 -8.25 -2.58 -16.63
CA PHE A 9 -9.64 -2.75 -16.24
C PHE A 9 -10.36 -1.41 -16.07
N PHE A 10 -9.75 -0.46 -15.34
CA PHE A 10 -10.32 0.87 -15.13
C PHE A 10 -10.49 1.63 -16.45
N SER A 11 -9.52 1.51 -17.36
CA SER A 11 -9.59 2.16 -18.68
C SER A 11 -10.73 1.60 -19.52
N ALA A 12 -10.89 0.27 -19.58
CA ALA A 12 -12.01 -0.36 -20.27
C ALA A 12 -13.36 0.01 -19.65
N LEU A 13 -13.43 0.07 -18.32
CA LEU A 13 -14.64 0.49 -17.61
C LEU A 13 -15.00 1.95 -17.89
N LYS A 14 -14.01 2.83 -17.97
CA LYS A 14 -14.19 4.26 -18.29
C LYS A 14 -14.76 4.48 -19.68
N ILE A 15 -14.32 3.72 -20.69
CA ILE A 15 -14.90 3.76 -22.04
C ILE A 15 -16.39 3.44 -22.00
N LEU A 16 -16.78 2.38 -21.28
CA LEU A 16 -18.18 2.00 -21.15
C LEU A 16 -19.03 3.06 -20.42
N TRP A 17 -18.45 3.76 -19.44
CA TRP A 17 -19.14 4.87 -18.77
C TRP A 17 -19.32 6.07 -19.68
N GLU A 18 -18.29 6.44 -20.43
CA GLU A 18 -18.36 7.52 -21.41
C GLU A 18 -19.44 7.23 -22.46
N GLU A 19 -19.55 6.00 -22.95
CA GLU A 19 -20.64 5.57 -23.83
C GLU A 19 -22.01 5.63 -23.14
N LEU A 20 -22.11 5.16 -21.90
CA LEU A 20 -23.37 5.17 -21.14
C LEU A 20 -23.87 6.60 -20.87
N GLU A 21 -22.96 7.53 -20.58
CA GLU A 21 -23.28 8.95 -20.35
C GLU A 21 -23.90 9.62 -21.57
N LEU A 22 -23.62 9.14 -22.79
CA LEU A 22 -24.28 9.62 -24.01
C LEU A 22 -25.78 9.29 -24.02
N TYR A 23 -26.18 8.15 -23.43
CA TYR A 23 -27.57 7.71 -23.38
C TYR A 23 -28.28 8.17 -22.10
N LEU A 24 -27.55 8.31 -20.99
CA LEU A 24 -28.08 8.64 -19.67
C LEU A 24 -27.36 9.84 -19.04
N PRO A 25 -27.44 11.03 -19.65
CA PRO A 25 -26.78 12.21 -19.12
C PRO A 25 -27.39 12.62 -17.77
N ILE A 26 -26.57 13.06 -16.83
CA ILE A 26 -27.06 13.68 -15.60
C ILE A 26 -27.83 14.95 -15.99
N PRO A 27 -29.10 15.11 -15.61
CA PRO A 27 -29.85 16.31 -15.93
C PRO A 27 -29.13 17.55 -15.39
N VAL A 28 -29.28 18.67 -16.09
CA VAL A 28 -28.78 19.98 -15.68
C VAL A 28 -29.99 20.89 -15.51
N CYS A 29 -30.09 21.60 -14.39
CA CYS A 29 -31.15 22.60 -14.22
C CYS A 29 -30.88 23.78 -15.17
N THR A 30 -31.91 24.14 -15.93
CA THR A 30 -31.94 25.28 -16.87
C THR A 30 -32.59 26.51 -16.26
N CYS A 31 -32.68 26.53 -14.93
CA CYS A 31 -33.37 27.57 -14.18
C CYS A 31 -32.63 28.91 -14.36
N PRO A 32 -33.33 30.03 -14.65
CA PRO A 32 -32.70 31.34 -14.89
C PRO A 32 -31.90 31.84 -13.68
N VAL A 33 -32.33 31.48 -12.49
CA VAL A 33 -31.62 31.70 -11.23
C VAL A 33 -31.05 30.35 -10.78
N LYS A 34 -29.78 30.35 -10.34
CA LYS A 34 -29.09 29.16 -9.85
C LYS A 34 -29.92 28.51 -8.73
N CYS A 35 -30.49 27.34 -9.02
CA CYS A 35 -31.23 26.59 -8.02
C CYS A 35 -30.29 25.99 -6.97
N SER A 36 -30.74 25.93 -5.71
CA SER A 36 -30.07 25.22 -4.61
C SER A 36 -30.75 23.90 -4.29
N CYS A 37 -31.40 23.26 -5.27
CA CYS A 37 -32.19 22.07 -5.00
C CYS A 37 -31.28 20.89 -4.63
N GLU A 38 -31.56 20.29 -3.46
CA GLU A 38 -30.81 19.15 -2.94
C GLU A 38 -30.95 17.93 -3.86
N SER A 39 -32.05 17.82 -4.61
CA SER A 39 -32.29 16.75 -5.58
C SER A 39 -31.22 16.68 -6.67
N MET A 40 -30.76 17.81 -7.20
CA MET A 40 -29.73 17.83 -8.26
C MET A 40 -28.34 17.49 -7.71
N ARG A 41 -28.05 17.91 -6.48
CA ARG A 41 -26.82 17.49 -5.78
C ARG A 41 -26.86 15.99 -5.49
N SER A 42 -27.98 15.48 -4.98
CA SER A 42 -28.21 14.06 -4.71
C SER A 42 -28.12 13.22 -5.97
N ALA A 43 -28.67 13.67 -7.11
CA ALA A 43 -28.55 12.98 -8.39
C ALA A 43 -27.08 12.82 -8.83
N ARG A 44 -26.28 13.89 -8.71
CA ARG A 44 -24.83 13.83 -9.00
C ARG A 44 -24.09 12.92 -8.03
N ASN A 45 -24.40 12.99 -6.74
CA ASN A 45 -23.77 12.13 -5.73
C ASN A 45 -24.09 10.66 -5.96
N ASN A 46 -25.35 10.32 -6.25
CA ASN A 46 -25.78 8.96 -6.57
C ASN A 46 -25.10 8.44 -7.83
N HIS A 47 -24.97 9.29 -8.86
CA HIS A 47 -24.26 8.92 -10.09
C HIS A 47 -22.78 8.59 -9.82
N ASN A 48 -22.08 9.42 -9.05
CA ASN A 48 -20.70 9.13 -8.63
C ASN A 48 -20.60 7.86 -7.77
N LEU A 49 -21.55 7.65 -6.86
CA LEU A 49 -21.62 6.46 -6.02
C LEU A 49 -21.78 5.18 -6.87
N MET A 50 -22.58 5.22 -7.93
CA MET A 50 -22.72 4.10 -8.86
C MET A 50 -21.39 3.73 -9.53
N TYR A 51 -20.58 4.71 -9.94
CA TYR A 51 -19.25 4.45 -10.50
C TYR A 51 -18.30 3.82 -9.49
N VAL A 52 -18.31 4.32 -8.25
CA VAL A 52 -17.52 3.74 -7.16
C VAL A 52 -17.91 2.28 -6.91
N ILE A 53 -19.21 2.00 -6.74
CA ILE A 53 -19.69 0.65 -6.49
C ILE A 53 -19.34 -0.27 -7.67
N ARG A 54 -19.60 0.16 -8.90
CA ARG A 54 -19.33 -0.66 -10.10
C ARG A 54 -17.84 -0.97 -10.24
N PHE A 55 -16.97 -0.01 -9.96
CA PHE A 55 -15.52 -0.25 -9.94
C PHE A 55 -15.16 -1.28 -8.88
N LEU A 56 -15.56 -1.08 -7.61
CA LEU A 56 -15.23 -1.99 -6.51
C LEU A 56 -15.79 -3.40 -6.73
N THR A 57 -17.02 -3.54 -7.22
CA THR A 57 -17.62 -4.85 -7.54
C THR A 57 -16.93 -5.54 -8.71
N GLY A 58 -16.42 -4.79 -9.68
CA GLY A 58 -15.72 -5.36 -10.84
C GLY A 58 -14.28 -5.80 -10.56
N LEU A 59 -13.71 -5.41 -9.41
CA LEU A 59 -12.37 -5.84 -9.00
C LEU A 59 -12.35 -7.31 -8.56
N ASN A 60 -11.25 -8.00 -8.89
CA ASN A 60 -11.01 -9.38 -8.45
C ASN A 60 -10.98 -9.53 -6.92
N SER A 61 -11.16 -10.77 -6.43
CA SER A 61 -11.13 -11.12 -5.00
C SER A 61 -9.79 -10.84 -4.33
N GLN A 62 -8.67 -10.82 -5.07
CA GLN A 62 -7.36 -10.42 -4.53
C GLN A 62 -7.33 -8.99 -3.94
N PHE A 63 -8.32 -8.17 -4.28
CA PHE A 63 -8.49 -6.81 -3.75
C PHE A 63 -9.50 -6.74 -2.60
N ASP A 64 -10.02 -7.85 -2.07
CA ASP A 64 -11.05 -7.86 -1.02
C ASP A 64 -10.62 -7.10 0.25
N ILE A 65 -9.35 -7.14 0.60
CA ILE A 65 -8.78 -6.40 1.74
C ILE A 65 -8.91 -4.89 1.51
N VAL A 66 -8.38 -4.38 0.38
CA VAL A 66 -8.46 -2.94 0.07
C VAL A 66 -9.90 -2.49 -0.17
N LYS A 67 -10.76 -3.33 -0.77
CA LYS A 67 -12.20 -3.06 -0.89
C LYS A 67 -12.85 -2.87 0.48
N SER A 68 -12.59 -3.79 1.41
CA SER A 68 -13.13 -3.71 2.78
C SER A 68 -12.65 -2.44 3.49
N GLN A 69 -11.36 -2.12 3.38
CA GLN A 69 -10.81 -0.89 3.96
C GLN A 69 -11.49 0.37 3.41
N ILE A 70 -11.70 0.44 2.08
CA ILE A 70 -12.38 1.56 1.43
C ILE A 70 -13.83 1.69 1.91
N LEU A 71 -14.55 0.58 2.00
CA LEU A 71 -15.96 0.55 2.42
C LEU A 71 -16.17 0.97 3.88
N LEU A 72 -15.13 0.87 4.72
CA LEU A 72 -15.16 1.32 6.11
C LEU A 72 -14.85 2.82 6.28
N MET A 73 -14.52 3.54 5.20
CA MET A 73 -14.25 4.97 5.26
C MET A 73 -15.54 5.79 5.24
N ASP A 74 -15.64 6.80 6.13
CA ASP A 74 -16.75 7.75 6.16
C ASP A 74 -16.23 9.21 6.13
N PRO A 75 -16.57 10.02 5.10
CA PRO A 75 -17.36 9.66 3.93
C PRO A 75 -16.59 8.75 2.95
N LEU A 76 -17.34 7.98 2.16
CA LEU A 76 -16.78 7.13 1.12
C LEU A 76 -15.91 7.98 0.15
N PRO A 77 -14.65 7.60 -0.10
CA PRO A 77 -13.75 8.41 -0.90
C PRO A 77 -14.19 8.50 -2.38
N PRO A 78 -13.78 9.57 -3.09
CA PRO A 78 -14.07 9.70 -4.51
C PRO A 78 -13.30 8.66 -5.34
N LEU A 79 -13.83 8.34 -6.52
CA LEU A 79 -13.33 7.28 -7.40
C LEU A 79 -11.82 7.38 -7.69
N ASN A 80 -11.29 8.58 -7.92
CA ASN A 80 -9.85 8.77 -8.18
C ASN A 80 -8.97 8.35 -7.00
N LYS A 81 -9.41 8.61 -5.77
CA LYS A 81 -8.70 8.20 -4.56
C LYS A 81 -8.78 6.68 -4.38
N ILE A 82 -9.96 6.11 -4.61
CA ILE A 82 -10.19 4.67 -4.62
C ILE A 82 -9.27 3.97 -5.62
N PHE A 83 -9.23 4.45 -6.87
CA PHE A 83 -8.35 3.93 -7.91
C PHE A 83 -6.88 3.97 -7.48
N SER A 84 -6.44 5.08 -6.90
CA SER A 84 -5.06 5.22 -6.38
C SER A 84 -4.75 4.21 -5.27
N MET A 85 -5.67 3.99 -4.34
CA MET A 85 -5.51 3.01 -3.27
C MET A 85 -5.41 1.57 -3.81
N VAL A 86 -6.22 1.23 -4.81
CA VAL A 86 -6.20 -0.11 -5.42
C VAL A 86 -4.92 -0.33 -6.22
N ILE A 87 -4.44 0.67 -6.97
CA ILE A 87 -3.14 0.60 -7.68
C ILE A 87 -1.97 0.46 -6.70
N GLN A 88 -2.01 1.18 -5.59
CA GLN A 88 -1.00 1.05 -4.55
C GLN A 88 -0.99 -0.37 -3.96
N HIS A 89 -2.17 -0.94 -3.69
CA HIS A 89 -2.30 -2.31 -3.23
C HIS A 89 -1.79 -3.32 -4.28
N GLU A 90 -2.17 -3.17 -5.56
CA GLU A 90 -1.69 -4.03 -6.67
C GLU A 90 -0.16 -4.08 -6.72
N ARG A 91 0.50 -2.92 -6.59
CA ARG A 91 1.96 -2.83 -6.53
C ARG A 91 2.52 -3.57 -5.31
N GLN A 92 1.99 -3.29 -4.13
CA GLN A 92 2.48 -3.90 -2.87
C GLN A 92 2.31 -5.42 -2.85
N THR A 93 1.17 -5.94 -3.30
CA THR A 93 0.94 -7.38 -3.40
C THR A 93 1.86 -8.03 -4.43
N GLY A 94 2.14 -7.35 -5.55
CA GLY A 94 3.15 -7.80 -6.53
C GLY A 94 4.56 -7.90 -5.96
N PHE A 95 4.93 -7.04 -5.01
CA PHE A 95 6.21 -7.12 -4.28
C PHE A 95 6.24 -8.25 -3.24
N ILE A 96 5.15 -8.46 -2.49
CA ILE A 96 5.09 -9.51 -1.44
C ILE A 96 5.15 -10.92 -2.06
N ALA A 97 4.57 -11.11 -3.25
CA ALA A 97 4.72 -12.37 -3.99
C ALA A 97 6.16 -12.67 -4.44
N SER A 98 7.06 -11.67 -4.40
CA SER A 98 8.47 -11.79 -4.77
C SER A 98 9.41 -11.88 -3.57
N ASP A 99 8.93 -11.72 -2.33
CA ASP A 99 9.79 -11.55 -1.16
C ASP A 99 9.39 -12.42 0.04
N ASP A 100 9.66 -13.73 -0.09
CA ASP A 100 9.85 -14.61 1.07
C ASP A 100 11.25 -14.40 1.72
N SER A 101 11.91 -13.24 1.56
CA SER A 101 13.29 -13.07 2.04
C SER A 101 13.74 -11.61 2.27
N LYS A 102 13.33 -11.05 3.43
CA LYS A 102 14.22 -10.65 4.54
C LYS A 102 13.86 -9.30 5.18
N ALA A 103 13.92 -9.34 6.51
CA ALA A 103 14.33 -8.27 7.43
C ALA A 103 13.30 -7.22 7.88
N LEU A 104 12.59 -7.56 8.96
CA LEU A 104 12.15 -6.60 9.97
C LEU A 104 13.10 -6.68 11.18
N ILE A 105 14.16 -5.87 11.23
CA ILE A 105 14.84 -5.53 12.49
C ILE A 105 15.35 -4.10 12.40
N ASN A 106 14.62 -3.14 12.98
CA ASN A 106 15.20 -1.87 13.42
C ASN A 106 15.09 -1.83 14.95
N ALA A 107 16.14 -2.33 15.61
CA ALA A 107 16.29 -2.20 17.05
C ALA A 107 16.67 -0.74 17.37
N MET A 108 15.88 -0.13 18.24
CA MET A 108 16.18 1.14 18.87
C MET A 108 17.40 0.93 19.78
N ASP A 109 18.45 1.74 19.67
CA ASP A 109 19.44 1.83 20.73
C ASP A 109 19.64 3.28 21.15
N SER A 110 19.09 3.57 22.32
CA SER A 110 19.11 4.88 22.96
C SER A 110 20.36 4.95 23.84
N LYS A 111 21.23 5.92 23.57
CA LYS A 111 22.35 6.28 24.45
C LYS A 111 21.96 6.29 25.93
N ARG A 112 22.75 5.62 26.76
CA ARG A 112 23.20 6.04 28.11
C ARG A 112 24.40 5.16 28.48
N SER A 113 25.62 5.62 28.27
CA SER A 113 26.44 6.35 29.27
C SER A 113 26.75 5.52 30.51
N GLY A 114 28.02 5.07 30.60
CA GLY A 114 28.70 5.01 31.89
C GLY A 114 29.52 3.74 32.13
N PHE A 115 30.83 3.93 32.28
CA PHE A 115 31.75 3.10 33.06
C PHE A 115 32.51 1.97 32.33
N LYS A 116 33.77 2.27 31.98
CA LYS A 116 34.84 1.28 31.73
C LYS A 116 35.39 0.84 33.10
N PRO A 117 35.77 -0.43 33.30
CA PRO A 117 37.20 -0.76 33.16
C PRO A 117 37.39 -2.21 32.61
N PRO A 118 38.52 -2.89 32.83
CA PRO A 118 39.46 -3.25 31.77
C PRO A 118 39.30 -4.70 31.28
N ARG A 119 39.90 -4.95 30.11
CA ARG A 119 40.11 -6.26 29.49
C ARG A 119 40.82 -7.24 30.44
N SER A 120 40.24 -8.41 30.61
CA SER A 120 40.91 -9.73 30.57
C SER A 120 39.81 -10.73 30.19
N GLY A 121 39.82 -11.41 29.04
CA GLY A 121 40.62 -12.62 28.79
C GLY A 121 40.34 -13.63 29.91
N PHE A 122 39.67 -14.76 29.73
CA PHE A 122 39.86 -15.83 28.75
C PHE A 122 38.91 -16.96 29.18
N ALA A 123 38.09 -17.56 28.32
CA ALA A 123 38.24 -18.95 27.88
C ALA A 123 36.93 -19.23 27.13
N SER A 124 36.93 -19.34 25.81
CA SER A 124 37.01 -20.61 25.10
C SER A 124 35.79 -21.51 25.38
N SER A 125 35.50 -22.43 24.49
CA SER A 125 35.18 -23.77 24.99
C SER A 125 36.28 -24.35 25.93
N SER A 126 37.00 -23.57 26.79
CA SER A 126 38.35 -23.82 27.40
C SER A 126 39.36 -24.63 26.52
N THR A 127 40.29 -24.11 25.69
CA THR A 127 41.37 -23.11 25.80
C THR A 127 41.58 -22.30 24.49
N LYS A 128 41.70 -20.94 24.49
CA LYS A 128 41.95 -20.16 23.25
C LYS A 128 43.36 -20.43 22.70
N ARG A 129 43.46 -20.66 21.38
CA ARG A 129 44.73 -20.57 20.65
C ARG A 129 44.96 -19.12 20.21
N THR A 130 46.12 -18.55 20.54
CA THR A 130 46.54 -17.16 20.24
C THR A 130 47.45 -17.09 19.02
N CYS A 131 47.28 -16.06 18.20
CA CYS A 131 48.11 -15.78 17.03
C CYS A 131 49.52 -15.27 17.43
N THR A 132 50.57 -15.76 16.77
CA THR A 132 51.98 -15.46 17.09
C THR A 132 52.50 -14.12 16.56
N PHE A 133 51.84 -13.53 15.56
CA PHE A 133 52.23 -12.21 15.02
C PHE A 133 51.72 -11.04 15.88
N CYS A 134 50.51 -11.15 16.41
CA CYS A 134 49.83 -10.04 17.09
C CYS A 134 49.29 -10.39 18.49
N GLY A 135 49.39 -11.65 18.91
CA GLY A 135 49.10 -12.10 20.27
C GLY A 135 47.62 -12.26 20.64
N ARG A 136 46.66 -12.10 19.70
CA ARG A 136 45.21 -12.23 19.95
C ARG A 136 44.65 -13.57 19.47
N ASP A 137 43.61 -14.06 20.14
CA ASP A 137 42.90 -15.31 19.83
C ASP A 137 41.74 -15.13 18.81
N ASN A 138 41.28 -16.24 18.20
CA ASN A 138 40.16 -16.34 17.24
C ASN A 138 40.28 -15.59 15.90
N HIS A 139 41.48 -15.52 15.31
CA HIS A 139 41.66 -15.21 13.89
C HIS A 139 42.94 -15.85 13.34
N VAL A 140 43.02 -15.99 12.02
CA VAL A 140 44.23 -16.37 11.28
C VAL A 140 44.72 -15.15 10.51
N VAL A 141 46.04 -14.94 10.48
CA VAL A 141 46.66 -13.82 9.76
C VAL A 141 46.78 -14.21 8.30
N ASP A 142 46.03 -13.52 7.43
CA ASP A 142 46.29 -13.53 6.00
C ASP A 142 47.51 -12.63 5.74
N THR A 143 48.48 -13.21 5.03
CA THR A 143 49.72 -12.57 4.58
C THR A 143 49.46 -11.43 3.61
#